data_AF-A0A9Q0JQ93-F1
#
_entry.id   AF-A0A9Q0JQ93-F1
#
_cell.length_a   1.000
_cell.length_b   1.000
_cell.length_c   1.000
_cell.angle_alpha   90.00
_cell.angle_beta   90.00
_cell.angle_gamma   90.00
#
_symmetry.space_group_name_H-M   'P 1'
#
loop_
_entity.id
_entity.type
_entity.pdbx_description
1 polymer ?
#
loop_
_entity_poly.entity_id
_entity_poly.type
_entity_poly.pdbx_seq_one_letter_code
_entity_poly.pdbx_strand_id
1 'polypeptide(L)'
;MELLGGRVGVFLHLDPERILSHGKFTRFRVVKDVRQPLLRGSTVQLKDGKMGWIYYKYERLPWFCYHCGRLGHVAKDCTHVADDDLLNPALYQYGEELRASPLRRPSVMQPDKPID
;
A
#
# COMPACT_ATOMS: atom_id res chain seq x y z
N MET A 1 -12.40 1.64 -11.45
CA MET A 1 -11.47 0.98 -10.48
C MET A 1 -10.46 0.11 -11.18
N GLU A 2 -10.83 -0.67 -12.20
CA GLU A 2 -9.90 -1.44 -13.04
C GLU A 2 -8.74 -0.60 -13.59
N LEU A 3 -9.03 0.58 -14.17
CA LEU A 3 -8.00 1.54 -14.61
C LEU A 3 -7.02 1.92 -13.49
N LEU A 4 -7.50 2.07 -12.25
CA LEU A 4 -6.65 2.40 -11.11
C LEU A 4 -5.82 1.21 -10.65
N GLY A 5 -6.38 0.00 -10.73
CA GLY A 5 -5.65 -1.24 -10.48
C GLY A 5 -4.56 -1.49 -11.53
N GLY A 6 -4.86 -1.23 -12.80
CA GLY A 6 -3.93 -1.31 -13.92
C GLY A 6 -2.68 -0.44 -13.77
N ARG A 7 -2.80 0.72 -13.11
CA ARG A 7 -1.66 1.58 -12.77
C ARG A 7 -0.73 0.96 -11.73
N VAL A 8 -1.27 0.11 -10.85
CA VAL A 8 -0.51 -0.54 -9.78
C VAL A 8 0.09 -1.86 -10.28
N GLY A 9 -0.65 -2.64 -11.05
CA GLY A 9 -0.23 -3.93 -11.60
C GLY A 9 -1.33 -4.56 -12.46
N VAL A 10 -1.26 -5.87 -12.68
CA VAL A 10 -2.32 -6.59 -13.42
C VAL A 10 -3.55 -6.68 -12.51
N PHE A 11 -4.61 -5.97 -12.87
CA PHE A 11 -5.86 -5.97 -12.11
C PHE A 11 -6.51 -7.36 -12.14
N LEU A 12 -6.96 -7.82 -10.96
CA LEU A 12 -7.67 -9.10 -10.83
C LEU A 12 -9.15 -8.86 -10.59
N HIS A 13 -9.50 -8.24 -9.47
CA HIS A 13 -10.89 -7.94 -9.15
C HIS A 13 -11.03 -6.83 -8.11
N LEU A 14 -12.22 -6.26 -8.05
CA LEU A 14 -12.67 -5.39 -6.97
C LEU A 14 -13.21 -6.25 -5.82
N ASP A 15 -13.00 -5.83 -4.57
CA ASP A 15 -13.58 -6.52 -3.41
C ASP A 15 -15.06 -6.13 -3.28
N PRO A 16 -16.02 -7.05 -3.55
CA PRO A 16 -17.44 -6.73 -3.60
C PRO A 16 -18.03 -6.32 -2.24
N GLU A 17 -17.48 -6.84 -1.13
CA GLU A 17 -17.99 -6.60 0.22
C GLU A 17 -17.70 -5.18 0.74
N ARG A 18 -16.84 -4.46 0.04
CA ARG A 18 -16.38 -3.11 0.42
C ARG A 18 -16.69 -2.07 -0.64
N ILE A 19 -17.54 -2.41 -1.61
CA ILE A 19 -18.07 -1.45 -2.57
C ILE A 19 -19.13 -0.62 -1.84
N LEU A 20 -18.68 0.51 -1.29
CA LEU A 20 -19.52 1.69 -1.06
C LEU A 20 -20.81 1.49 -0.24
N SER A 21 -20.81 0.60 0.76
CA SER A 21 -21.86 0.64 1.78
C SER A 21 -21.58 1.73 2.83
N HIS A 22 -20.37 1.79 3.42
CA HIS A 22 -19.97 2.86 4.37
C HIS A 22 -18.45 3.14 4.49
N GLY A 23 -17.61 2.67 3.55
CA GLY A 23 -16.14 2.72 3.67
C GLY A 23 -15.48 3.98 3.11
N LYS A 24 -14.48 4.55 3.82
CA LYS A 24 -13.64 5.69 3.38
C LYS A 24 -12.68 5.38 2.21
N PHE A 25 -12.68 4.15 1.69
CA PHE A 25 -11.75 3.69 0.66
C PHE A 25 -12.33 2.50 -0.11
N THR A 26 -11.80 2.28 -1.31
CA THR A 26 -12.12 1.11 -2.15
C THR A 26 -10.93 0.17 -2.20
N ARG A 27 -11.19 -1.14 -2.27
CA ARG A 27 -10.16 -2.18 -2.31
C ARG A 27 -10.24 -2.99 -3.58
N PHE A 28 -9.09 -3.20 -4.21
CA PHE A 28 -8.95 -4.08 -5.36
C PHE A 28 -7.71 -4.95 -5.18
N ARG A 29 -7.71 -6.10 -5.85
CA ARG A 29 -6.59 -7.03 -5.87
C ARG A 29 -5.87 -6.92 -7.23
N VAL A 30 -4.54 -6.94 -7.17
CA VAL A 30 -3.66 -6.92 -8.36
C VAL A 30 -2.55 -7.96 -8.22
N VAL A 31 -2.01 -8.40 -9.35
CA VAL A 31 -0.67 -9.00 -9.40
C VAL A 31 0.34 -7.89 -9.60
N LYS A 32 1.27 -7.74 -8.65
CA LYS A 32 2.32 -6.71 -8.65
C LYS A 32 3.68 -7.34 -8.90
N ASP A 33 4.44 -6.80 -9.86
CA ASP A 33 5.88 -7.09 -9.94
C ASP A 33 6.59 -6.46 -8.73
N VAL A 34 7.12 -7.31 -7.87
CA VAL A 34 7.80 -6.93 -6.62
C VAL A 34 9.14 -6.25 -6.86
N ARG A 35 9.71 -6.41 -8.05
CA ARG A 35 10.94 -5.72 -8.43
C ARG A 35 10.65 -4.25 -8.65
N GLN A 36 9.47 -3.88 -9.13
CA GLN A 36 9.10 -2.50 -9.41
C GLN A 36 8.73 -1.74 -8.12
N PRO A 37 9.06 -0.45 -7.99
CA PRO A 37 8.63 0.37 -6.86
C PRO A 37 7.13 0.31 -6.62
N LEU A 38 6.73 0.50 -5.37
CA LEU A 38 5.33 0.69 -4.99
C LEU A 38 4.81 2.01 -5.56
N LEU A 39 3.59 2.03 -6.07
CA LEU A 39 2.95 3.28 -6.45
C LEU A 39 2.35 3.94 -5.20
N ARG A 40 2.66 5.21 -4.94
CA ARG A 40 2.21 5.95 -3.75
C ARG A 40 0.83 6.58 -3.92
N GLY A 41 0.54 7.01 -5.13
CA GLY A 41 -0.71 7.63 -5.51
C GLY A 41 -0.78 7.85 -7.00
N SER A 42 -1.93 8.35 -7.46
CA SER A 42 -2.05 8.81 -8.83
C SER A 42 -3.09 9.92 -8.96
N THR A 43 -2.92 10.75 -9.98
CA THR A 43 -3.92 11.77 -10.33
C THR A 43 -5.08 11.12 -11.08
N VAL A 44 -6.30 11.46 -10.68
CA VAL A 44 -7.54 10.99 -11.29
C VAL A 44 -8.43 12.18 -11.63
N GLN A 45 -9.20 12.06 -12.71
CA GLN A 45 -10.24 13.03 -12.99
C GLN A 45 -11.51 12.64 -12.22
N LEU A 46 -12.04 13.58 -11.47
CA LEU A 46 -13.29 13.45 -10.74
C LEU A 46 -14.49 13.72 -11.66
N LYS A 47 -15.69 13.36 -11.21
CA LYS A 47 -16.93 13.53 -12.00
C LYS A 47 -17.21 14.99 -12.38
N ASP A 48 -16.75 15.94 -11.57
CA ASP A 48 -16.87 17.37 -11.83
C ASP A 48 -15.76 17.92 -12.75
N GLY A 49 -14.97 17.04 -13.36
CA GLY A 49 -13.88 17.39 -14.28
C GLY A 49 -12.58 17.80 -13.59
N LYS A 50 -12.57 18.01 -12.26
CA LYS A 50 -11.36 18.40 -11.53
C LYS A 50 -10.38 17.24 -11.40
N MET A 51 -9.10 17.57 -11.31
CA MET A 51 -8.06 16.60 -10.99
C MET A 51 -7.94 16.45 -9.48
N GLY A 52 -8.02 15.21 -9.00
CA GLY A 52 -7.77 14.84 -7.61
C GLY A 52 -6.60 13.88 -7.49
N TRP A 53 -5.95 13.87 -6.33
CA TRP A 53 -4.94 12.86 -6.01
C TRP A 53 -5.56 11.74 -5.17
N ILE A 54 -5.34 10.49 -5.57
CA ILE A 54 -5.67 9.33 -4.73
C ILE A 54 -4.39 8.73 -4.17
N TYR A 55 -4.44 8.33 -2.91
CA TYR A 55 -3.35 7.63 -2.25
C TYR A 55 -3.60 6.13 -2.29
N TYR A 56 -2.54 5.36 -2.57
CA TYR A 56 -2.60 3.91 -2.50
C TYR A 56 -2.08 3.43 -1.15
N LYS A 57 -2.74 2.40 -0.61
CA LYS A 57 -2.27 1.66 0.55
C LYS A 57 -2.31 0.17 0.23
N TYR A 58 -1.32 -0.56 0.72
CA TYR A 58 -1.11 -1.97 0.45
C TYR A 58 -1.39 -2.79 1.72
N GLU A 59 -2.18 -3.84 1.56
CA GLU A 59 -2.36 -4.85 2.60
C GLU A 59 -1.26 -5.89 2.53
N ARG A 60 -0.89 -6.46 3.69
CA ARG A 60 0.13 -7.51 3.80
C ARG A 60 1.46 -7.10 3.14
N LEU A 61 1.75 -5.80 3.12
CA LEU A 61 2.99 -5.28 2.60
C LEU A 61 4.14 -5.79 3.50
N PRO A 62 5.15 -6.51 2.97
CA PRO A 62 6.30 -6.90 3.78
C PRO A 62 7.25 -5.71 3.96
N TRP A 63 8.51 -5.99 4.31
CA TRP A 63 9.56 -4.97 4.36
C TRP A 63 9.87 -4.45 2.95
N PHE A 64 10.00 -3.13 2.84
CA PHE A 64 10.32 -2.45 1.59
C PHE A 64 11.23 -1.25 1.88
N CYS A 65 11.94 -0.79 0.86
CA CYS A 65 12.90 0.28 0.98
C CYS A 65 12.20 1.65 0.97
N TYR A 66 12.44 2.47 2.00
CA TYR A 66 11.81 3.80 2.12
C TYR A 66 12.41 4.84 1.16
N HIS A 67 13.56 4.53 0.58
CA HIS A 67 14.17 5.36 -0.46
C HIS A 67 13.61 5.03 -1.86
N CYS A 68 13.71 3.78 -2.30
CA CYS A 68 13.38 3.40 -3.69
C CYS A 68 12.00 2.74 -3.87
N GLY A 69 11.31 2.38 -2.78
CA GLY A 69 9.97 1.80 -2.80
C GLY A 69 9.90 0.34 -3.24
N ARG A 70 11.03 -0.35 -3.44
CA ARG A 70 11.08 -1.77 -3.85
C ARG A 70 11.07 -2.69 -2.64
N LEU A 71 10.56 -3.90 -2.81
CA LEU A 71 10.51 -4.90 -1.74
C LEU A 71 11.84 -5.66 -1.62
N GLY A 72 12.08 -6.23 -0.44
CA GLY A 72 13.19 -7.18 -0.21
C GLY A 72 14.47 -6.60 0.40
N HIS A 73 14.55 -5.29 0.62
CA HIS A 73 15.66 -4.64 1.32
C HIS A 73 15.19 -3.40 2.09
N VAL A 74 16.03 -2.92 3.01
CA VAL A 74 15.81 -1.66 3.73
C VAL A 74 16.67 -0.55 3.15
N ALA A 75 16.41 0.71 3.50
CA ALA A 75 17.08 1.87 2.89
C ALA A 75 18.61 1.83 2.98
N LYS A 76 19.17 1.34 4.10
CA LYS A 76 20.63 1.18 4.27
C LYS A 76 21.30 0.20 3.29
N ASP A 77 20.52 -0.70 2.69
CA ASP A 77 21.01 -1.73 1.76
C ASP A 77 20.58 -1.41 0.30
N CYS A 78 20.16 -0.16 0.04
CA CYS A 78 19.57 0.24 -1.23
C CYS A 78 20.63 0.52 -2.30
N THR A 79 20.63 -0.25 -3.38
CA THR A 79 21.56 -0.04 -4.52
C THR A 79 21.06 0.95 -5.56
N HIS A 80 20.00 1.70 -5.25
CA HIS A 80 19.34 2.67 -6.15
C HIS A 80 19.52 4.13 -5.69
N VAL A 81 20.51 4.39 -4.85
CA VAL A 81 20.81 5.70 -4.28
C VAL A 81 22.32 5.86 -4.15
N ALA A 82 22.81 7.10 -4.13
CA ALA A 82 24.21 7.38 -3.84
C ALA A 82 24.55 7.00 -2.39
N ASP A 83 25.80 6.59 -2.15
CA ASP A 83 26.22 6.12 -0.82
C ASP A 83 26.05 7.21 0.26
N ASP A 84 26.33 8.47 -0.09
CA ASP A 84 26.19 9.63 0.80
C ASP A 84 24.74 9.87 1.28
N ASP A 85 23.77 9.39 0.51
CA ASP A 85 22.34 9.60 0.74
C ASP A 85 21.66 8.41 1.46
N LEU A 86 22.34 7.26 1.60
CA LEU A 86 21.79 6.02 2.18
C LEU A 86 21.23 6.18 3.59
N LEU A 87 21.80 7.11 4.36
CA LEU A 87 21.48 7.32 5.77
C LEU A 87 20.68 8.59 6.03
N ASN A 88 20.24 9.31 4.98
CA ASN A 88 19.50 10.55 5.13
C ASN A 88 17.98 10.30 5.04
N PRO A 89 17.23 10.24 6.16
CA PRO A 89 15.81 9.95 6.13
C PRO A 89 14.98 11.06 5.48
N ALA A 90 15.53 12.28 5.34
CA ALA A 90 14.85 13.37 4.65
C ALA A 90 14.69 13.12 3.14
N LEU A 91 15.47 12.20 2.57
CA LEU A 91 15.38 11.79 1.17
C LEU A 91 14.41 10.62 0.95
N TYR A 92 13.84 10.06 2.02
CA TYR A 92 12.91 8.96 1.89
C TYR A 92 11.62 9.42 1.21
N GLN A 93 11.31 8.75 0.11
CA GLN A 93 10.14 9.04 -0.70
C GLN A 93 8.91 8.23 -0.26
N TYR A 94 9.10 7.24 0.59
CA TYR A 94 8.09 6.28 1.01
C TYR A 94 8.14 6.08 2.53
N GLY A 95 7.03 5.65 3.12
CA GLY A 95 6.98 5.31 4.54
C GLY A 95 5.78 4.46 4.95
N GLU A 96 5.53 4.43 6.26
CA GLU A 96 4.46 3.64 6.89
C GLU A 96 3.06 3.98 6.36
N GLU A 97 2.87 5.15 5.78
CA GLU A 97 1.59 5.58 5.21
C GLU A 97 1.09 4.67 4.09
N LEU A 98 2.00 3.96 3.40
CA LEU A 98 1.68 2.96 2.39
C LEU A 98 1.11 1.68 2.96
N ARG A 99 1.28 1.39 4.25
CA ARG A 99 0.64 0.24 4.87
C ARG A 99 -0.83 0.58 5.11
N ALA A 100 -1.72 -0.25 4.59
CA ALA A 100 -3.10 -0.21 5.04
C ALA A 100 -3.13 -0.66 6.52
N SER A 101 -3.79 0.10 7.40
CA SER A 101 -4.03 -0.33 8.78
C SER A 101 -4.63 -1.73 8.76
N PRO A 102 -4.25 -2.64 9.68
CA PRO A 102 -4.93 -3.93 9.77
C PRO A 102 -6.42 -3.64 9.88
N LEU A 103 -7.23 -4.33 9.06
CA LEU A 103 -8.66 -4.44 9.33
C LEU A 103 -8.81 -4.72 10.82
N ARG A 104 -9.70 -4.00 11.52
CA ARG A 104 -10.04 -4.34 12.91
C ARG A 104 -10.12 -5.87 12.97
N ARG A 105 -9.21 -6.47 13.73
CA ARG A 105 -9.28 -7.91 14.00
C ARG A 105 -10.71 -8.17 14.51
N PRO A 106 -11.45 -9.16 14.00
CA PRO A 106 -12.51 -9.74 14.82
C PRO A 106 -11.85 -10.09 16.16
N SER A 107 -12.52 -9.67 17.25
CA SER A 107 -12.14 -9.68 18.67
C SER A 107 -10.82 -10.36 19.07
N VAL A 108 -10.09 -9.67 19.95
CA VAL A 108 -9.14 -10.23 20.93
C VAL A 108 -9.42 -11.73 21.16
N MET A 109 -8.44 -12.57 20.85
CA MET A 109 -8.40 -13.94 21.33
C MET A 109 -8.29 -13.85 22.85
N GLN A 110 -9.40 -14.03 23.55
CA GLN A 110 -9.37 -14.25 24.99
C GLN A 110 -8.62 -15.57 25.20
N PRO A 111 -7.71 -15.67 26.19
CA PRO A 111 -7.17 -16.96 26.55
C PRO A 111 -8.32 -17.88 26.93
N ASP A 112 -8.24 -19.15 26.49
CA ASP A 112 -9.28 -20.14 26.74
C ASP A 112 -9.65 -20.14 28.22
N LYS A 113 -10.95 -20.01 28.49
CA LYS A 113 -11.49 -20.16 29.85
C LYS A 113 -11.14 -21.58 30.32
N PRO A 114 -10.64 -21.77 31.56
CA PRO A 114 -10.41 -23.10 32.09
C PRO A 114 -11.67 -23.94 31.96
N ILE A 115 -11.51 -25.17 31.47
CA ILE A 115 -12.52 -26.21 31.58
C ILE A 115 -12.52 -26.62 33.05
N ASP A 116 -13.68 -26.51 33.70
CA ASP A 116 -13.91 -26.99 35.08
C ASP A 116 -13.49 -28.45 35.27
#